data_AF-A0A7C5XNG8-F1
#
_entry.id   AF-A0A7C5XNG8-F1
#
_cell.length_a   1.000
_cell.length_b   1.000
_cell.length_c   1.000
_cell.angle_alpha   90.00
_cell.angle_beta   90.00
_cell.angle_gamma   90.00
#
_symmetry.space_group_name_H-M   'P 1'
#
loop_
_entity.id
_entity.type
_entity.pdbx_description
1 polymer ?
#
loop_
_entity_poly.entity_id
_entity_poly.type
_entity_poly.pdbx_seq_one_letter_code
_entity_poly.pdbx_strand_id
1 'polypeptide(L)'
;ILMGWAIFLLVDAIISPAGTLAVYVGTSGRNLYGMSRVGYIPRFFSQIHRRFQTPWVALLVATVISIAFLAPFPTWYAIMTFAASIAIYGYLQVGITNHVLRRVAPDLNRPFKTPAWYIFYPVSFIVASLLIYWSSWTYVNAIVAGVILGFPLLLLGPYRSEIGFTRGTAVTFAVIYWIVSAALITGWYLGWFSGLGSIMSFVTYWVLVTLIQVLSLLYIWFRSKHPDAKAALWIPIYNVFLGTISYIGSLGPLSTPIIPYPWDYVTIAILSLITYFIAVQLGYETKDLKEIKQKGLPIE
;
A
#
# COMPACT_ATOMS: atom_id res chain seq x y z
N ILE A 1 -36.73 -13.17 -26.97
CA ILE A 1 -35.59 -12.23 -27.17
C ILE A 1 -34.94 -11.88 -25.83
N LEU A 2 -35.64 -11.23 -24.87
CA LEU A 2 -35.05 -10.84 -23.57
C LEU A 2 -34.51 -12.02 -22.75
N MET A 3 -35.22 -13.15 -22.73
CA MET A 3 -34.72 -14.37 -22.05
C MET A 3 -33.45 -14.93 -22.70
N GLY A 4 -33.33 -14.84 -24.02
CA GLY A 4 -32.10 -15.24 -24.74
C GLY A 4 -30.92 -14.33 -24.39
N TRP A 5 -31.16 -13.02 -24.32
CA TRP A 5 -30.16 -12.05 -23.84
C TRP A 5 -29.75 -12.28 -22.39
N ALA A 6 -30.70 -12.58 -21.50
CA ALA A 6 -30.40 -12.89 -20.11
C ALA A 6 -29.51 -14.14 -19.98
N ILE A 7 -29.81 -15.22 -20.71
CA ILE A 7 -28.98 -16.42 -20.72
C ILE A 7 -27.58 -16.12 -21.28
N PHE A 8 -27.50 -15.35 -22.36
CA PHE A 8 -26.22 -14.94 -22.95
C PHE A 8 -25.35 -14.16 -21.95
N LEU A 9 -25.94 -13.18 -21.24
CA LEU A 9 -25.25 -12.40 -20.22
C LEU A 9 -24.83 -13.25 -19.00
N LEU A 10 -25.62 -14.27 -18.63
CA LEU A 10 -25.24 -15.20 -17.56
C LEU A 10 -24.07 -16.10 -17.96
N VAL A 11 -24.05 -16.57 -19.22
CA VAL A 11 -22.91 -17.35 -19.75
C VAL A 11 -21.66 -16.48 -19.80
N ASP A 12 -21.77 -15.24 -20.28
CA ASP A 12 -20.67 -14.27 -20.26
C ASP A 12 -20.15 -14.00 -18.85
N ALA A 13 -21.04 -13.80 -17.87
CA ALA A 13 -20.65 -13.58 -16.48
C ALA A 13 -19.84 -14.74 -15.85
N ILE A 14 -20.00 -15.97 -16.37
CA ILE A 14 -19.21 -17.14 -15.94
C ILE A 14 -17.87 -17.20 -16.68
N ILE A 15 -17.86 -16.93 -17.99
CA ILE A 15 -16.68 -17.10 -18.86
C ILE A 15 -15.72 -15.91 -18.74
N SER A 16 -16.25 -14.68 -18.73
CA SER A 16 -15.48 -13.42 -18.75
C SER A 16 -14.43 -13.31 -17.63
N PRO A 17 -14.72 -13.69 -16.36
CA PRO A 17 -13.71 -13.65 -15.29
C PRO A 17 -12.54 -14.62 -15.48
N ALA A 18 -12.65 -15.64 -16.34
CA ALA A 18 -11.60 -16.64 -16.53
C ALA A 18 -10.30 -16.03 -17.08
N GLY A 19 -10.42 -15.06 -18.00
CA GLY A 19 -9.26 -14.35 -18.55
C GLY A 19 -8.55 -13.53 -17.47
N THR A 20 -9.32 -12.78 -16.69
CA THR A 20 -8.81 -12.01 -15.54
C THR A 20 -8.14 -12.92 -14.52
N LEU A 21 -8.77 -14.05 -14.17
CA LEU A 21 -8.22 -15.03 -13.25
C LEU A 21 -6.87 -15.57 -13.73
N ALA A 22 -6.74 -15.91 -15.02
CA ALA A 22 -5.48 -16.37 -15.60
C ALA A 22 -4.35 -15.32 -15.47
N VAL A 23 -4.65 -14.04 -15.75
CA VAL A 23 -3.69 -12.94 -15.61
C VAL A 23 -3.28 -12.74 -14.15
N TYR A 24 -4.22 -12.71 -13.21
CA TYR A 24 -3.92 -12.48 -11.79
C TYR A 24 -3.18 -13.65 -11.14
N VAL A 25 -3.52 -14.90 -11.46
CA VAL A 25 -2.80 -16.09 -10.99
C VAL A 25 -1.37 -16.09 -11.52
N GLY A 26 -1.18 -15.80 -12.82
CA GLY A 26 0.14 -15.69 -13.43
C GLY A 26 0.99 -14.56 -12.82
N THR A 27 0.39 -13.38 -12.64
CA THR A 27 1.07 -12.20 -12.08
C THR A 27 1.44 -12.43 -10.61
N SER A 28 0.54 -12.98 -9.80
CA SER A 28 0.80 -13.29 -8.39
C SER A 28 1.95 -14.29 -8.24
N GLY A 29 1.96 -15.35 -9.05
CA GLY A 29 3.05 -16.33 -9.06
C GLY A 29 4.40 -15.72 -9.45
N ARG A 30 4.42 -14.84 -10.47
CA ARG A 30 5.64 -14.14 -10.91
C ARG A 30 6.13 -13.11 -9.89
N ASN A 31 5.23 -12.38 -9.23
CA ASN A 31 5.60 -11.42 -8.19
C ASN A 31 6.25 -12.13 -7.00
N LEU A 32 5.64 -13.22 -6.50
CA LEU A 32 6.23 -14.03 -5.43
C LEU A 32 7.57 -14.65 -5.85
N TYR A 33 7.66 -15.20 -7.06
CA TYR A 33 8.92 -15.69 -7.61
C TYR A 33 10.00 -14.59 -7.63
N GLY A 34 9.67 -13.40 -8.13
CA GLY A 34 10.59 -12.25 -8.18
C GLY A 34 11.05 -11.83 -6.78
N MET A 35 10.12 -11.68 -5.83
CA MET A 35 10.43 -11.38 -4.43
C MET A 35 11.34 -12.44 -3.79
N SER A 36 11.20 -13.71 -4.19
CA SER A 36 12.07 -14.80 -3.72
C SER A 36 13.48 -14.68 -4.29
N ARG A 37 13.59 -14.30 -5.58
CA ARG A 37 14.87 -14.11 -6.28
C ARG A 37 15.69 -12.98 -5.68
N VAL A 38 15.05 -11.88 -5.30
CA VAL A 38 15.72 -10.77 -4.61
C VAL A 38 15.88 -11.01 -3.11
N GLY A 39 15.30 -12.06 -2.53
CA GLY A 39 15.55 -12.50 -1.16
C GLY A 39 14.61 -11.93 -0.09
N TYR A 40 13.48 -11.33 -0.47
CA TYR A 40 12.45 -10.85 0.47
C TYR A 40 11.60 -11.99 1.05
N ILE A 41 11.39 -13.06 0.29
CA ILE A 41 10.65 -14.25 0.75
C ILE A 41 11.51 -15.52 0.56
N PRO A 42 11.18 -16.64 1.25
CA PRO A 42 11.99 -17.86 1.20
C PRO A 42 12.25 -18.39 -0.21
N ARG A 43 13.41 -19.03 -0.40
CA ARG A 43 13.86 -19.55 -1.72
C ARG A 43 12.92 -20.60 -2.32
N PHE A 44 12.10 -21.28 -1.53
CA PHE A 44 11.19 -22.29 -2.06
C PHE A 44 10.16 -21.71 -3.06
N PHE A 45 9.82 -20.43 -2.95
CA PHE A 45 8.95 -19.72 -3.90
C PHE A 45 9.59 -19.55 -5.29
N SER A 46 10.91 -19.70 -5.41
CA SER A 46 11.64 -19.66 -6.68
C SER A 46 11.67 -20.99 -7.44
N GLN A 47 11.03 -22.05 -6.93
CA GLN A 47 11.02 -23.35 -7.59
C GLN A 47 10.19 -23.34 -8.87
N ILE A 48 10.85 -23.68 -9.98
CA ILE A 48 10.24 -23.74 -11.31
C ILE A 48 9.91 -25.19 -11.66
N HIS A 49 8.72 -25.42 -12.22
CA HIS A 49 8.31 -26.72 -12.71
C HIS A 49 9.08 -27.10 -13.98
N ARG A 50 9.71 -28.28 -14.01
CA ARG A 50 10.62 -28.71 -15.11
C ARG A 50 9.99 -28.67 -16.50
N ARG A 51 8.73 -29.12 -16.64
CA ARG A 51 8.01 -29.15 -17.93
C ARG A 51 7.43 -27.79 -18.34
N PHE A 52 6.65 -27.16 -17.47
CA PHE A 52 5.89 -25.94 -17.77
C PHE A 52 6.66 -24.64 -17.54
N GLN A 53 7.83 -24.68 -16.92
CA GLN A 53 8.66 -23.51 -16.61
C GLN A 53 7.91 -22.43 -15.78
N THR A 54 6.96 -22.85 -14.94
CA THR A 54 6.15 -21.99 -14.06
C THR A 54 6.54 -22.13 -12.59
N PRO A 55 6.41 -21.05 -11.78
CA PRO A 55 6.73 -21.09 -10.35
C PRO A 55 5.60 -21.78 -9.54
N TRP A 56 5.54 -23.11 -9.61
CA TRP A 56 4.40 -23.90 -9.12
C TRP A 56 4.13 -23.73 -7.61
N VAL A 57 5.16 -23.59 -6.77
CA VAL A 57 4.98 -23.38 -5.33
C VAL A 57 4.36 -22.02 -5.05
N ALA A 58 4.82 -20.98 -5.75
CA ALA A 58 4.26 -19.65 -5.63
C ALA A 58 2.78 -19.62 -6.06
N LEU A 59 2.43 -20.33 -7.13
CA LEU A 59 1.04 -20.46 -7.59
C LEU A 59 0.15 -21.15 -6.56
N LEU A 60 0.61 -22.28 -5.99
CA LEU A 60 -0.15 -23.02 -5.00
C LEU A 60 -0.37 -22.18 -3.74
N VAL A 61 0.69 -21.57 -3.20
CA VAL A 61 0.60 -20.74 -1.99
C VAL A 61 -0.27 -19.50 -2.23
N ALA A 62 -0.12 -18.82 -3.37
CA ALA A 62 -0.99 -17.69 -3.73
C ALA A 62 -2.46 -18.10 -3.79
N THR A 63 -2.76 -19.30 -4.32
CA THR A 63 -4.12 -19.83 -4.39
C THR A 63 -4.69 -20.08 -2.99
N VAL A 64 -3.94 -20.74 -2.11
CA VAL A 64 -4.35 -20.99 -0.72
C VAL A 64 -4.61 -19.69 0.02
N ILE A 65 -3.71 -18.71 -0.10
CA ILE A 65 -3.86 -17.38 0.51
C ILE A 65 -5.11 -16.69 -0.05
N SER A 66 -5.34 -16.74 -1.36
CA SER A 66 -6.50 -16.11 -2.00
C SER A 66 -7.82 -16.72 -1.52
N ILE A 67 -7.88 -18.05 -1.37
CA ILE A 67 -9.05 -18.74 -0.82
C ILE A 67 -9.26 -18.36 0.66
N ALA A 68 -8.20 -18.36 1.46
CA ALA A 68 -8.28 -17.94 2.86
C ALA A 68 -8.75 -16.48 3.01
N PHE A 69 -8.40 -15.63 2.05
CA PHE A 69 -8.80 -14.23 2.01
C PHE A 69 -10.31 -14.02 1.75
N LEU A 70 -11.04 -15.05 1.31
CA LEU A 70 -12.50 -14.99 1.17
C LEU A 70 -13.22 -15.11 2.51
N ALA A 71 -12.62 -15.76 3.51
CA ALA A 71 -13.26 -16.06 4.79
C ALA A 71 -13.66 -14.82 5.64
N PRO A 72 -12.85 -13.75 5.76
CA PRO A 72 -13.18 -12.63 6.64
C PRO A 72 -14.21 -11.66 6.05
N PHE A 73 -14.57 -11.78 4.77
CA PHE A 73 -15.47 -10.84 4.11
C PHE A 73 -16.84 -11.47 3.85
N PRO A 74 -17.92 -10.93 4.45
CA PRO A 74 -19.25 -11.53 4.34
C PRO A 74 -19.93 -11.28 3.00
N THR A 75 -19.41 -10.35 2.18
CA THR A 75 -20.01 -9.96 0.89
C THR A 75 -18.97 -9.78 -0.19
N TRP A 76 -19.36 -10.08 -1.44
CA TRP A 76 -18.56 -9.78 -2.63
C TRP A 76 -18.15 -8.30 -2.71
N TYR A 77 -19.08 -7.40 -2.37
CA TYR A 77 -18.84 -5.97 -2.34
C TYR A 77 -17.67 -5.60 -1.42
N ALA A 78 -17.60 -6.20 -0.23
CA ALA A 78 -16.53 -5.92 0.72
C ALA A 78 -15.16 -6.41 0.22
N ILE A 79 -15.11 -7.60 -0.39
CA ILE A 79 -13.88 -8.14 -1.00
C ILE A 79 -13.37 -7.21 -2.09
N MET A 80 -14.25 -6.83 -3.02
CA MET A 80 -13.88 -5.97 -4.15
C MET A 80 -13.45 -4.57 -3.69
N THR A 81 -14.20 -3.96 -2.77
CA THR A 81 -13.88 -2.63 -2.23
C THR A 81 -12.52 -2.61 -1.56
N PHE A 82 -12.22 -3.63 -0.74
CA PHE A 82 -10.93 -3.75 -0.08
C PHE A 82 -9.79 -3.98 -1.07
N ALA A 83 -9.94 -4.94 -1.98
CA ALA A 83 -8.91 -5.29 -2.96
C ALA A 83 -8.59 -4.13 -3.91
N ALA A 84 -9.61 -3.44 -4.43
CA ALA A 84 -9.42 -2.28 -5.29
C ALA A 84 -8.74 -1.13 -4.54
N SER A 85 -9.15 -0.85 -3.31
CA SER A 85 -8.60 0.26 -2.52
C SER A 85 -7.14 0.03 -2.12
N ILE A 86 -6.75 -1.21 -1.79
CA ILE A 86 -5.32 -1.55 -1.58
C ILE A 86 -4.51 -1.34 -2.87
N ALA A 87 -5.03 -1.76 -4.02
CA ALA A 87 -4.34 -1.57 -5.29
C ALA A 87 -4.13 -0.07 -5.59
N ILE A 88 -5.17 0.74 -5.38
CA ILE A 88 -5.12 2.20 -5.55
C ILE A 88 -4.15 2.85 -4.55
N TYR A 89 -4.10 2.38 -3.30
CA TYR A 89 -3.12 2.84 -2.31
C TYR A 89 -1.68 2.61 -2.83
N GLY A 90 -1.42 1.45 -3.44
CA GLY A 90 -0.14 1.16 -4.09
C GLY A 90 0.21 2.09 -5.25
N TYR A 91 -0.79 2.69 -5.92
CA TYR A 91 -0.58 3.65 -7.01
C TYR A 91 -0.23 5.06 -6.55
N LEU A 92 -0.46 5.42 -5.28
CA LEU A 92 -0.12 6.73 -4.73
C LEU A 92 1.35 7.11 -4.98
N GLN A 93 2.27 6.16 -4.84
CA GLN A 93 3.70 6.40 -5.05
C GLN A 93 4.09 6.65 -6.52
N VAL A 94 3.29 6.25 -7.50
CA VAL A 94 3.69 6.27 -8.93
C VAL A 94 3.94 7.70 -9.42
N GLY A 95 2.99 8.61 -9.14
CA GLY A 95 3.13 10.02 -9.51
C GLY A 95 4.26 10.73 -8.76
N ILE A 96 4.50 10.32 -7.50
CA ILE A 96 5.58 10.86 -6.66
C ILE A 96 6.93 10.45 -7.25
N THR A 97 7.15 9.15 -7.46
CA THR A 97 8.41 8.59 -7.98
C THR A 97 8.76 9.19 -9.34
N ASN A 98 7.79 9.30 -10.26
CA ASN A 98 8.04 9.91 -11.57
C ASN A 98 8.40 11.40 -11.49
N HIS A 99 7.81 12.15 -10.56
CA HIS A 99 8.18 13.55 -10.33
C HIS A 99 9.58 13.65 -9.73
N VAL A 100 9.90 12.84 -8.71
CA VAL A 100 11.23 12.80 -8.08
C VAL A 100 12.30 12.44 -9.11
N LEU A 101 12.08 11.45 -9.98
CA LEU A 101 13.01 11.10 -11.05
C LEU A 101 13.27 12.24 -12.04
N ARG A 102 12.28 13.12 -12.27
CA ARG A 102 12.46 14.33 -13.10
C ARG A 102 13.33 15.38 -12.42
N ARG A 103 13.25 15.50 -11.10
CA ARG A 103 14.10 16.40 -10.31
C ARG A 103 15.52 15.87 -10.13
N VAL A 104 15.64 14.59 -9.82
CA VAL A 104 16.89 13.97 -9.39
C VAL A 104 17.71 13.47 -10.58
N ALA A 105 17.09 13.03 -11.66
CA ALA A 105 17.78 12.55 -12.85
C ALA A 105 17.22 13.19 -14.13
N PRO A 106 17.36 14.53 -14.29
CA PRO A 106 16.78 15.27 -15.42
C PRO A 106 17.32 14.78 -16.78
N ASP A 107 18.59 14.38 -16.84
CA ASP A 107 19.32 14.07 -18.08
C ASP A 107 19.16 12.63 -18.58
N LEU A 108 18.52 11.74 -17.80
CA LEU A 108 18.28 10.38 -18.25
C LEU A 108 17.36 10.37 -19.47
N ASN A 109 17.67 9.49 -20.43
CA ASN A 109 16.84 9.29 -21.62
C ASN A 109 15.43 8.83 -21.20
N ARG A 110 14.40 9.52 -21.68
CA ARG A 110 12.99 9.20 -21.40
C ARG A 110 12.31 8.86 -22.73
N PRO A 111 12.12 7.57 -23.05
CA PRO A 111 11.46 7.14 -24.28
C PRO A 111 10.05 7.72 -24.42
N PHE A 112 9.35 7.85 -23.29
CA PHE A 112 8.04 8.49 -23.23
C PHE A 112 8.10 9.76 -22.37
N LYS A 113 7.71 10.89 -22.97
CA LYS A 113 7.58 12.19 -22.29
C LYS A 113 6.11 12.47 -22.05
N THR A 114 5.64 12.24 -20.82
CA THR A 114 4.26 12.55 -20.44
C THR A 114 3.94 14.05 -20.67
N PRO A 115 2.88 14.38 -21.44
CA PRO A 115 2.44 15.75 -21.59
C PRO A 115 1.92 16.29 -20.24
N ALA A 116 2.11 17.58 -19.98
CA ALA A 116 1.65 18.28 -18.76
C ALA A 116 1.86 17.49 -17.45
N TRP A 117 3.00 16.82 -17.30
CA TRP A 117 3.29 15.93 -16.18
C TRP A 117 3.17 16.59 -14.80
N TYR A 118 3.44 17.90 -14.73
CA TYR A 118 3.33 18.72 -13.52
C TYR A 118 1.88 18.87 -13.03
N ILE A 119 0.89 18.61 -13.89
CA ILE A 119 -0.54 18.57 -13.53
C ILE A 119 -0.96 17.12 -13.28
N PHE A 120 -0.67 16.22 -14.23
CA PHE A 120 -1.19 14.86 -14.18
C PHE A 120 -0.67 14.04 -13.00
N TYR A 121 0.60 14.23 -12.58
CA TYR A 121 1.11 13.47 -11.44
C TYR A 121 0.43 13.87 -10.11
N PRO A 122 0.33 15.16 -9.72
CA PRO A 122 -0.45 15.54 -8.55
C PRO A 122 -1.93 15.16 -8.66
N VAL A 123 -2.56 15.36 -9.83
CA VAL A 123 -3.98 15.01 -10.04
C VAL A 123 -4.20 13.51 -9.86
N SER A 124 -3.30 12.65 -10.35
CA SER A 124 -3.40 11.20 -10.14
C SER A 124 -3.38 10.82 -8.66
N PHE A 125 -2.58 11.53 -7.85
CA PHE A 125 -2.52 11.31 -6.40
C PHE A 125 -3.81 11.75 -5.69
N ILE A 126 -4.37 12.89 -6.11
CA ILE A 126 -5.66 13.39 -5.59
C ILE A 126 -6.78 12.40 -5.92
N VAL A 127 -6.88 11.97 -7.17
CA VAL A 127 -7.91 11.02 -7.62
C VAL A 127 -7.77 9.68 -6.89
N ALA A 128 -6.56 9.13 -6.78
CA ALA A 128 -6.31 7.91 -6.02
C ALA A 128 -6.75 8.08 -4.55
N SER A 129 -6.44 9.22 -3.93
CA SER A 129 -6.84 9.50 -2.54
C SER A 129 -8.35 9.63 -2.37
N LEU A 130 -9.04 10.24 -3.33
CA LEU A 130 -10.51 10.32 -3.34
C LEU A 130 -11.15 8.94 -3.50
N LEU A 131 -10.63 8.10 -4.40
CA LEU A 131 -11.13 6.73 -4.58
C LEU A 131 -10.95 5.89 -3.32
N ILE A 132 -9.83 6.05 -2.61
CA ILE A 132 -9.62 5.39 -1.31
C ILE A 132 -10.57 5.96 -0.26
N TYR A 133 -10.76 7.29 -0.21
CA TYR A 133 -11.69 7.92 0.71
C TYR A 133 -13.14 7.44 0.51
N TRP A 134 -13.57 7.26 -0.73
CA TRP A 134 -14.91 6.73 -1.08
C TRP A 134 -15.11 5.28 -0.67
N SER A 135 -14.06 4.55 -0.31
CA SER A 135 -14.19 3.21 0.26
C SER A 135 -14.81 3.21 1.67
N SER A 136 -15.03 4.37 2.29
CA SER A 136 -15.50 4.57 3.67
C SER A 136 -14.46 4.28 4.75
N TRP A 137 -14.72 4.82 5.94
CA TRP A 137 -13.87 4.69 7.12
C TRP A 137 -13.38 3.26 7.38
N THR A 138 -14.28 2.27 7.34
CA THR A 138 -13.99 0.88 7.70
C THR A 138 -12.87 0.30 6.85
N TYR A 139 -12.89 0.57 5.55
CA TYR A 139 -11.89 0.05 4.60
C TYR A 139 -10.61 0.87 4.64
N VAL A 140 -10.70 2.20 4.79
CA VAL A 140 -9.52 3.06 5.01
C VAL A 140 -8.72 2.58 6.24
N ASN A 141 -9.41 2.32 7.35
CA ASN A 141 -8.78 1.81 8.57
C ASN A 141 -8.09 0.46 8.33
N ALA A 142 -8.76 -0.47 7.64
CA ALA A 142 -8.22 -1.78 7.34
C ALA A 142 -7.02 -1.73 6.37
N ILE A 143 -7.01 -0.83 5.39
CA ILE A 143 -5.89 -0.62 4.46
C ILE A 143 -4.67 -0.09 5.22
N VAL A 144 -4.85 0.96 6.03
CA VAL A 144 -3.76 1.55 6.83
C VAL A 144 -3.20 0.51 7.80
N ALA A 145 -4.06 -0.26 8.47
CA ALA A 145 -3.63 -1.38 9.30
C ALA A 145 -2.79 -2.41 8.51
N GLY A 146 -3.21 -2.76 7.28
CA GLY A 146 -2.46 -3.65 6.40
C GLY A 146 -1.08 -3.12 6.01
N VAL A 147 -0.98 -1.83 5.67
CA VAL A 147 0.29 -1.16 5.35
C VAL A 147 1.25 -1.20 6.54
N ILE A 148 0.73 -0.92 7.74
CA ILE A 148 1.48 -0.97 9.01
C ILE A 148 1.98 -2.38 9.26
N LEU A 149 1.11 -3.40 9.20
CA LEU A 149 1.50 -4.79 9.40
C LEU A 149 2.52 -5.28 8.37
N GLY A 150 2.50 -4.73 7.15
CA GLY A 150 3.46 -5.05 6.09
C GLY A 150 4.85 -4.45 6.31
N PHE A 151 4.99 -3.37 7.08
CA PHE A 151 6.25 -2.63 7.23
C PHE A 151 7.43 -3.51 7.71
N PRO A 152 7.31 -4.35 8.75
CA PRO A 152 8.41 -5.20 9.19
C PRO A 152 8.92 -6.19 8.14
N LEU A 153 8.10 -6.58 7.15
CA LEU A 153 8.52 -7.50 6.09
C LEU A 153 9.68 -6.92 5.27
N LEU A 154 9.74 -5.59 5.12
CA LEU A 154 10.85 -4.91 4.47
C LEU A 154 12.18 -5.15 5.22
N LEU A 155 12.14 -5.09 6.56
CA LEU A 155 13.31 -5.26 7.42
C LEU A 155 13.74 -6.72 7.57
N LEU A 156 12.85 -7.68 7.34
CA LEU A 156 13.20 -9.10 7.34
C LEU A 156 13.94 -9.51 6.06
N GLY A 157 13.72 -8.77 4.97
CA GLY A 157 14.35 -8.96 3.67
C GLY A 157 15.80 -8.45 3.56
N PRO A 158 16.30 -8.29 2.31
CA PRO A 158 17.66 -7.85 2.01
C PRO A 158 17.93 -6.41 2.47
N TYR A 159 16.90 -5.56 2.51
CA TYR A 159 17.03 -4.16 2.92
C TYR A 159 17.70 -4.00 4.30
N ARG A 160 17.60 -5.01 5.17
CA ARG A 160 18.32 -5.03 6.45
C ARG A 160 19.84 -4.82 6.33
N SER A 161 20.47 -5.32 5.26
CA SER A 161 21.91 -5.16 5.07
C SER A 161 22.26 -3.74 4.64
N GLU A 162 21.35 -3.04 3.97
CA GLU A 162 21.56 -1.64 3.58
C GLU A 162 21.54 -0.70 4.78
N ILE A 163 20.70 -1.01 5.78
CA ILE A 163 20.61 -0.26 7.05
C ILE A 163 21.57 -0.77 8.13
N GLY A 164 22.39 -1.80 7.85
CA GLY A 164 23.36 -2.36 8.79
C GLY A 164 22.75 -3.14 9.96
N PHE A 165 21.54 -3.68 9.81
CA PHE A 165 20.87 -4.44 10.86
C PHE A 165 21.27 -5.92 10.84
N THR A 166 21.56 -6.48 12.02
CA THR A 166 21.73 -7.92 12.20
C THR A 166 20.39 -8.65 12.04
N ARG A 167 20.41 -9.91 11.59
CA ARG A 167 19.20 -10.74 11.49
C ARG A 167 18.43 -10.82 12.82
N GLY A 168 19.12 -10.95 13.94
CA GLY A 168 18.51 -10.98 15.27
C GLY A 168 17.75 -9.70 15.60
N THR A 169 18.37 -8.53 15.41
CA THR A 169 17.74 -7.23 15.69
C THR A 169 16.54 -6.97 14.79
N ALA A 170 16.61 -7.36 13.52
CA ALA A 170 15.49 -7.22 12.59
C ALA A 170 14.29 -8.11 12.99
N VAL A 171 14.55 -9.36 13.39
CA VAL A 171 13.50 -10.28 13.87
C VAL A 171 12.88 -9.78 15.17
N THR A 172 13.70 -9.39 16.16
CA THR A 172 13.20 -8.83 17.43
C THR A 172 12.34 -7.59 17.18
N PHE A 173 12.80 -6.68 16.32
CA PHE A 173 12.02 -5.51 15.92
C PHE A 173 10.69 -5.89 15.26
N ALA A 174 10.71 -6.82 14.29
CA ALA A 174 9.51 -7.25 13.58
C ALA A 174 8.48 -7.91 14.50
N VAL A 175 8.93 -8.78 15.41
CA VAL A 175 8.06 -9.45 16.38
C VAL A 175 7.43 -8.45 17.34
N ILE A 176 8.23 -7.53 17.92
CA ILE A 176 7.70 -6.48 18.80
C ILE A 176 6.69 -5.61 18.04
N TYR A 177 7.05 -5.18 16.83
CA TYR A 177 6.18 -4.35 16.00
C TYR A 177 4.85 -5.03 15.70
N TRP A 178 4.87 -6.31 15.31
CA TRP A 178 3.65 -7.07 15.04
C TRP A 178 2.82 -7.29 16.28
N ILE A 179 3.42 -7.64 17.42
CA ILE A 179 2.69 -7.82 18.68
C ILE A 179 1.99 -6.52 19.08
N VAL A 180 2.72 -5.40 19.09
CA VAL A 180 2.17 -4.09 19.47
C VAL A 180 1.09 -3.64 18.49
N SER A 181 1.34 -3.76 17.18
CA SER A 181 0.36 -3.36 16.15
C SER A 181 -0.89 -4.25 16.20
N ALA A 182 -0.73 -5.57 16.32
CA ALA A 182 -1.84 -6.50 16.43
C ALA A 182 -2.64 -6.27 17.71
N ALA A 183 -2.00 -5.99 18.85
CA ALA A 183 -2.68 -5.67 20.09
C ALA A 183 -3.52 -4.38 19.97
N LEU A 184 -2.98 -3.32 19.35
CA LEU A 184 -3.74 -2.09 19.13
C LEU A 184 -4.92 -2.28 18.16
N ILE A 185 -4.69 -2.95 17.03
CA ILE A 185 -5.73 -3.23 16.04
C ILE A 185 -6.83 -4.08 16.67
N THR A 186 -6.46 -5.13 17.41
CA THR A 186 -7.41 -5.99 18.12
C THR A 186 -8.14 -5.21 19.20
N GLY A 187 -7.44 -4.36 19.97
CA GLY A 187 -8.03 -3.52 21.00
C GLY A 187 -9.06 -2.53 20.46
N TRP A 188 -8.86 -2.02 19.24
CA TRP A 188 -9.89 -1.23 18.54
C TRP A 188 -11.15 -2.06 18.28
N TYR A 189 -11.02 -3.25 17.69
CA TYR A 189 -12.17 -4.10 17.36
C TYR A 189 -12.85 -4.72 18.59
N LEU A 190 -12.11 -4.96 19.68
CA LEU A 190 -12.65 -5.41 20.97
C LEU A 190 -13.20 -4.26 21.83
N GLY A 191 -13.10 -3.01 21.36
CA GLY A 191 -13.67 -1.86 22.04
C GLY A 191 -12.94 -1.46 23.33
N TRP A 192 -11.63 -1.71 23.45
CA TRP A 192 -10.84 -1.30 24.64
C TRP A 192 -10.92 0.20 24.92
N PHE A 193 -11.08 1.01 23.88
CA PHE A 193 -11.17 2.46 23.99
C PHE A 193 -12.61 2.99 24.07
N SER A 194 -13.63 2.11 24.07
CA SER A 194 -15.05 2.49 23.98
C SER A 194 -15.52 3.40 25.12
N GLY A 195 -14.92 3.28 26.32
CA GLY A 195 -15.24 4.13 27.47
C GLY A 195 -14.86 5.61 27.35
N LEU A 196 -14.09 5.99 26.32
CA LEU A 196 -13.64 7.38 26.10
C LEU A 196 -14.64 8.20 25.26
N GLY A 197 -15.63 7.56 24.64
CA GLY A 197 -16.52 8.17 23.65
C GLY A 197 -15.92 8.20 22.24
N SER A 198 -16.77 8.16 21.20
CA SER A 198 -16.37 7.84 19.81
C SER A 198 -15.18 8.63 19.27
N ILE A 199 -15.17 9.95 19.44
CA ILE A 199 -14.10 10.81 18.94
C ILE A 199 -12.79 10.55 19.69
N MET A 200 -12.83 10.49 21.03
CA MET A 200 -11.62 10.25 21.81
C MET A 200 -11.08 8.84 21.61
N SER A 201 -11.94 7.83 21.46
CA SER A 201 -11.52 6.49 21.09
C SER A 201 -10.76 6.48 19.76
N PHE A 202 -11.28 7.19 18.74
CA PHE A 202 -10.61 7.35 17.45
C PHE A 202 -9.26 8.04 17.60
N VAL A 203 -9.22 9.20 18.28
CA VAL A 203 -7.98 9.97 18.47
C VAL A 203 -6.93 9.12 19.18
N THR A 204 -7.28 8.44 20.27
CA THR A 204 -6.34 7.59 21.01
C THR A 204 -5.80 6.47 20.13
N TYR A 205 -6.66 5.72 19.44
CA TYR A 205 -6.24 4.63 18.58
C TYR A 205 -5.33 5.12 17.44
N TRP A 206 -5.72 6.18 16.71
CA TRP A 206 -4.95 6.68 15.58
C TRP A 206 -3.65 7.36 15.94
N VAL A 207 -3.60 8.04 17.09
CA VAL A 207 -2.35 8.58 17.63
C VAL A 207 -1.39 7.43 17.94
N LEU A 208 -1.84 6.36 18.62
CA LEU A 208 -0.99 5.22 18.93
C LEU A 208 -0.49 4.49 17.66
N VAL A 209 -1.37 4.27 16.69
CA VAL A 209 -1.04 3.66 15.39
C VAL A 209 -0.06 4.52 14.59
N THR A 210 -0.19 5.84 14.64
CA THR A 210 0.73 6.77 13.99
C THR A 210 2.07 6.81 14.72
N LEU A 211 2.08 6.82 16.05
CA LEU A 211 3.29 6.79 16.86
C LEU A 211 4.12 5.55 16.55
N ILE A 212 3.51 4.39 16.33
CA ILE A 212 4.25 3.17 15.91
C ILE A 212 4.99 3.42 14.59
N GLN A 213 4.34 4.01 13.59
CA GLN A 213 4.97 4.33 12.30
C GLN A 213 6.09 5.36 12.45
N VAL A 214 5.86 6.44 13.20
CA VAL A 214 6.84 7.51 13.37
C VAL A 214 8.04 7.02 14.20
N LEU A 215 7.80 6.34 15.32
CA LEU A 215 8.86 5.80 16.17
C LEU A 215 9.68 4.72 15.45
N SER A 216 9.06 3.89 14.62
CA SER A 216 9.78 2.91 13.80
C SER A 216 10.69 3.57 12.76
N LEU A 217 10.21 4.59 12.04
CA LEU A 217 11.02 5.35 11.09
C LEU A 217 12.14 6.12 11.81
N LEU A 218 11.85 6.74 12.96
CA LEU A 218 12.85 7.41 13.78
C LEU A 218 13.92 6.44 14.29
N TYR A 219 13.52 5.24 14.75
CA TYR A 219 14.46 4.21 15.18
C TYR A 219 15.42 3.81 14.06
N ILE A 220 14.91 3.61 12.84
CA ILE A 220 15.74 3.32 11.66
C ILE A 220 16.65 4.51 11.36
N TRP A 221 16.12 5.74 11.40
CA TRP A 221 16.89 6.96 11.16
C TRP A 221 18.04 7.13 12.17
N PHE A 222 17.79 6.98 13.47
CA PHE A 222 18.83 7.14 14.49
C PHE A 222 19.89 6.04 14.41
N ARG A 223 19.50 4.83 14.04
CA ARG A 223 20.42 3.68 14.00
C ARG A 223 21.24 3.61 12.71
N SER A 224 20.65 3.93 11.56
CA SER A 224 21.30 3.77 10.25
C SER A 224 21.63 5.09 9.55
N LYS A 225 20.95 6.19 9.92
CA LYS A 225 20.93 7.46 9.19
C LYS A 225 20.59 7.31 7.69
N HIS A 226 19.92 6.21 7.32
CA HIS A 226 19.58 5.94 5.93
C HIS A 226 18.53 6.94 5.45
N PRO A 227 18.72 7.58 4.28
CA PRO A 227 17.80 8.59 3.74
C PRO A 227 16.38 8.06 3.50
N ASP A 228 16.20 6.75 3.31
CA ASP A 228 14.87 6.12 3.16
C ASP A 228 13.94 6.39 4.33
N ALA A 229 14.45 6.46 5.56
CA ALA A 229 13.62 6.73 6.73
C ALA A 229 12.99 8.14 6.66
N LYS A 230 13.71 9.12 6.08
CA LYS A 230 13.18 10.45 5.79
C LYS A 230 12.24 10.42 4.59
N ALA A 231 12.63 9.72 3.53
CA ALA A 231 11.82 9.58 2.32
C ALA A 231 10.45 8.96 2.61
N ALA A 232 10.35 8.03 3.56
CA ALA A 232 9.11 7.37 3.93
C ALA A 232 8.17 8.21 4.82
N LEU A 233 8.58 9.38 5.32
CA LEU A 233 7.78 10.18 6.26
C LEU A 233 6.46 10.69 5.68
N TRP A 234 6.32 10.78 4.36
CA TRP A 234 5.04 11.17 3.75
C TRP A 234 3.93 10.13 4.00
N ILE A 235 4.28 8.85 4.20
CA ILE A 235 3.30 7.77 4.42
C ILE A 235 2.51 7.97 5.73
N PRO A 236 3.14 8.13 6.92
CA PRO A 236 2.39 8.39 8.14
C PRO A 236 1.64 9.73 8.08
N ILE A 237 2.20 10.77 7.44
CA ILE A 237 1.51 12.05 7.24
C ILE A 237 0.22 11.85 6.42
N TYR A 238 0.32 11.13 5.30
CA TYR A 238 -0.81 10.78 4.46
C TYR A 238 -1.87 10.00 5.22
N ASN A 239 -1.44 8.95 5.95
CA ASN A 239 -2.33 8.08 6.70
C ASN A 239 -3.12 8.90 7.74
N VAL A 240 -2.47 9.80 8.47
CA VAL A 240 -3.13 10.69 9.45
C VAL A 240 -4.19 11.57 8.78
N PHE A 241 -3.85 12.22 7.66
CA PHE A 241 -4.81 13.06 6.93
C PHE A 241 -5.98 12.26 6.39
N LEU A 242 -5.70 11.14 5.71
CA LEU A 242 -6.72 10.27 5.14
C LEU A 242 -7.63 9.71 6.24
N GLY A 243 -7.07 9.17 7.32
CA GLY A 243 -7.81 8.58 8.43
C GLY A 243 -8.68 9.58 9.17
N THR A 244 -8.12 10.76 9.48
CA THR A 244 -8.86 11.82 10.17
C THR A 244 -10.09 12.26 9.39
N ILE A 245 -9.92 12.60 8.11
CA ILE A 245 -11.05 13.03 7.28
C ILE A 245 -12.00 11.87 7.00
N SER A 246 -11.51 10.63 6.88
CA SER A 246 -12.37 9.46 6.73
C SER A 246 -13.24 9.19 7.95
N TYR A 247 -12.80 9.54 9.16
CA TYR A 247 -13.58 9.38 10.38
C TYR A 247 -14.59 10.52 10.59
N ILE A 248 -14.17 11.77 10.37
CA ILE A 248 -15.00 12.96 10.68
C ILE A 248 -15.85 13.47 9.49
N GLY A 249 -15.57 12.97 8.28
CA GLY A 249 -16.26 13.34 7.05
C GLY A 249 -17.59 12.60 6.85
N SER A 250 -18.24 12.84 5.70
CA SER A 250 -19.58 12.29 5.42
C SER A 250 -19.63 10.76 5.30
N LEU A 251 -18.50 10.11 5.00
CA LEU A 251 -18.37 8.65 4.86
C LEU A 251 -17.84 7.97 6.12
N GLY A 252 -17.82 8.71 7.24
CA GLY A 252 -17.38 8.22 8.55
C GLY A 252 -18.51 7.60 9.38
N PRO A 253 -18.19 7.06 10.57
CA PRO A 253 -19.17 6.43 11.46
C PRO A 253 -19.97 7.42 12.33
N LEU A 254 -19.68 8.73 12.26
CA LEU A 254 -20.37 9.75 13.05
C LEU A 254 -21.77 10.03 12.46
N SER A 255 -22.79 10.10 13.32
CA SER A 255 -24.16 10.42 12.91
C SER A 255 -24.31 11.84 12.35
N THR A 256 -23.53 12.79 12.88
CA THR A 256 -23.40 14.15 12.36
C THR A 256 -21.94 14.37 11.95
N PRO A 257 -21.62 14.40 10.65
CA PRO A 257 -20.26 14.64 10.20
C PRO A 257 -19.81 16.05 10.59
N ILE A 258 -18.58 16.17 11.10
CA ILE A 258 -17.99 17.46 11.47
C ILE A 258 -17.67 18.25 10.20
N ILE A 259 -17.20 17.55 9.17
CA ILE A 259 -16.94 18.11 7.84
C ILE A 259 -17.95 17.46 6.88
N PRO A 260 -19.07 18.13 6.58
CA PRO A 260 -20.09 17.58 5.71
C PRO A 260 -19.67 17.66 4.24
N TYR A 261 -20.33 16.85 3.41
CA TYR A 261 -20.25 16.97 1.96
C TYR A 261 -20.71 18.37 1.50
N PRO A 262 -20.03 19.02 0.53
CA PRO A 262 -18.87 18.56 -0.25
C PRO A 262 -17.49 18.97 0.32
N TRP A 263 -17.45 19.57 1.51
CA TRP A 263 -16.23 20.14 2.08
C TRP A 263 -15.20 19.10 2.48
N ASP A 264 -15.64 17.90 2.82
CA ASP A 264 -14.77 16.75 3.07
C ASP A 264 -13.97 16.33 1.83
N TYR A 265 -14.59 16.35 0.64
CA TYR A 265 -13.94 15.97 -0.62
C TYR A 265 -12.89 17.02 -1.00
N VAL A 266 -13.22 18.30 -0.83
CA VAL A 266 -12.28 19.42 -1.04
C VAL A 266 -11.11 19.31 -0.06
N THR A 267 -11.39 18.98 1.21
CA THR A 267 -10.36 18.84 2.24
C THR A 267 -9.42 17.68 1.94
N ILE A 268 -9.93 16.51 1.54
CA ILE A 268 -9.10 15.39 1.07
C ILE A 268 -8.23 15.82 -0.10
N ALA A 269 -8.78 16.51 -1.10
CA ALA A 269 -8.03 16.93 -2.27
C ALA A 269 -6.86 17.86 -1.91
N ILE A 270 -7.10 18.83 -1.03
CA ILE A 270 -6.07 19.77 -0.55
C ILE A 270 -4.99 19.02 0.27
N LEU A 271 -5.39 18.20 1.24
CA LEU A 271 -4.44 17.45 2.08
C LEU A 271 -3.64 16.42 1.27
N SER A 272 -4.24 15.83 0.25
CA SER A 272 -3.57 14.92 -0.68
C SER A 272 -2.53 15.66 -1.51
N LEU A 273 -2.84 16.87 -1.98
CA LEU A 273 -1.89 17.71 -2.71
C LEU A 273 -0.72 18.16 -1.83
N ILE A 274 -0.99 18.55 -0.58
CA ILE A 274 0.05 18.90 0.40
C ILE A 274 0.98 17.69 0.63
N THR A 275 0.41 16.52 0.93
CA THR A 275 1.17 15.28 1.09
C THR A 275 2.00 14.95 -0.14
N TYR A 276 1.42 15.09 -1.33
CA TYR A 276 2.12 14.84 -2.59
C TYR A 276 3.40 15.68 -2.71
N PHE A 277 3.31 16.99 -2.46
CA PHE A 277 4.49 17.86 -2.53
C PHE A 277 5.50 17.58 -1.42
N ILE A 278 5.06 17.24 -0.21
CA ILE A 278 5.95 16.76 0.86
C ILE A 278 6.70 15.51 0.39
N ALA A 279 6.01 14.52 -0.19
CA ALA A 279 6.60 13.28 -0.67
C ALA A 279 7.64 13.53 -1.79
N VAL A 280 7.31 14.41 -2.75
CA VAL A 280 8.25 14.81 -3.81
C VAL A 280 9.48 15.52 -3.24
N GLN A 281 9.29 16.37 -2.23
CA GLN A 281 10.40 17.06 -1.58
C GLN A 281 11.35 16.10 -0.86
N LEU A 282 10.79 15.11 -0.17
CA LEU A 282 11.54 14.09 0.56
C LEU A 282 12.27 13.07 -0.33
N GLY A 283 11.88 12.96 -1.60
CA GLY A 283 12.53 12.07 -2.56
C GLY A 283 14.01 12.40 -2.78
N TYR A 284 14.87 11.39 -2.91
CA TYR A 284 16.30 11.60 -3.01
C TYR A 284 16.93 10.69 -4.08
N GLU A 285 18.21 10.91 -4.36
CA GLU A 285 18.97 10.08 -5.29
C GLU A 285 19.43 8.78 -4.66
N THR A 286 18.86 7.66 -5.11
CA THR A 286 19.24 6.32 -4.65
C THR A 286 20.61 5.90 -5.20
N LYS A 287 21.24 4.91 -4.55
CA LYS A 287 22.53 4.36 -5.00
C LYS A 287 22.45 3.79 -6.41
N ASP A 288 21.37 3.04 -6.70
CA ASP A 288 21.14 2.45 -8.02
C ASP A 288 21.00 3.54 -9.10
N LEU A 289 20.33 4.65 -8.78
CA LEU A 289 20.19 5.76 -9.71
C LEU A 289 21.53 6.43 -10.01
N LYS A 290 22.41 6.56 -9.01
CA LYS A 290 23.80 7.03 -9.21
C LYS A 290 24.59 6.09 -10.10
N GLU A 291 24.45 4.78 -9.89
CA GLU A 291 25.13 3.78 -10.70
C GLU A 291 24.66 3.82 -12.16
N ILE A 292 23.35 3.91 -12.39
CA ILE A 292 22.76 4.04 -13.74
C ILE A 292 23.25 5.31 -14.44
N LYS A 293 23.38 6.43 -13.72
CA LYS A 293 23.93 7.66 -14.30
C LYS A 293 25.40 7.53 -14.71
N GLN A 294 26.19 6.73 -13.98
CA GLN A 294 27.61 6.54 -14.26
C GLN A 294 27.87 5.48 -15.34
N LYS A 295 27.17 4.35 -15.28
CA LYS A 295 27.40 3.18 -16.13
C LYS A 295 26.46 3.08 -17.33
N GLY A 296 25.44 3.94 -17.38
CA GLY A 296 24.33 3.80 -18.31
C GLY A 296 23.29 2.79 -17.83
N LEU A 297 22.22 2.63 -18.61
CA LEU A 297 21.19 1.63 -18.31
C LEU A 297 21.78 0.22 -18.42
N PRO A 298 21.50 -0.68 -17.46
CA PRO A 298 21.88 -2.08 -17.61
C PRO A 298 21.23 -2.65 -18.86
N ILE A 299 22.03 -3.34 -19.68
CA ILE A 299 21.54 -4.10 -20.83
C ILE A 299 21.02 -5.41 -20.25
N GLU A 300 19.69 -5.60 -20.26
CA GLU A 300 19.03 -6.86 -19.85
C GLU A 300 19.38 -8.03 -20.76
#